data_AF-A0A2M8NU37-F1
#
_entry.id   AF-A0A2M8NU37-F1
#
_cell.length_a   1.000
_cell.length_b   1.000
_cell.length_c   1.000
_cell.angle_alpha   90.00
_cell.angle_beta   90.00
_cell.angle_gamma   90.00
#
_symmetry.space_group_name_H-M   'P 1'
#
loop_
_entity.id
_entity.type
_entity.pdbx_description
1 polymer ?
#
loop_
_entity_poly.entity_id
_entity_poly.type
_entity_poly.pdbx_seq_one_letter_code
_entity_poly.pdbx_strand_id
1 'polypeptide(L)'
;MTHTYPIWETPTRGKAQMMYAQMRQADPVHRAIGPISKNPFWFLTRYEDCVNFLKDQRFGKEIHHSLPPELANRYFPPPDPDDIFAVVNYHLLNMDAP
;
A
#
# COMPACT_ATOMS: atom_id res chain seq x y z
N MET A 1 19.13 0.72 13.47
CA MET A 1 19.04 -0.73 13.21
C MET A 1 17.93 -0.94 12.20
N THR A 2 18.14 -1.73 11.15
CA THR A 2 17.08 -2.04 10.18
C THR A 2 16.21 -3.14 10.79
N HIS A 3 14.98 -2.82 11.17
CA HIS A 3 14.02 -3.81 11.64
C HIS A 3 13.48 -4.57 10.43
N THR A 4 13.45 -5.91 10.51
CA THR A 4 12.87 -6.77 9.47
C THR A 4 11.69 -7.52 10.10
N TYR A 5 10.53 -7.46 9.46
CA TYR A 5 9.31 -8.12 9.92
C TYR A 5 8.82 -9.13 8.86
N PRO A 6 8.31 -10.32 9.25
CA PRO A 6 7.83 -11.35 8.33
C PRO A 6 6.42 -11.05 7.81
N ILE A 7 6.17 -9.81 7.34
CA ILE A 7 4.84 -9.28 7.02
C ILE A 7 4.15 -10.08 5.89
N TRP A 8 4.95 -10.65 4.99
CA TRP A 8 4.46 -11.35 3.80
C TRP A 8 4.24 -12.86 4.01
N GLU A 9 4.69 -13.41 5.13
CA GLU A 9 4.72 -14.87 5.32
C GLU A 9 3.35 -15.40 5.77
N THR A 10 2.93 -16.54 5.18
CA THR A 10 1.66 -17.20 5.54
C THR A 10 1.52 -17.48 7.04
N PRO A 11 2.56 -17.97 7.77
CA PRO A 11 2.48 -18.20 9.21
C PRO A 11 2.19 -16.93 10.03
N THR A 12 2.58 -15.76 9.54
CA THR A 12 2.38 -14.49 10.23
C THR A 12 0.90 -14.10 10.29
N ARG A 13 0.07 -14.57 9.35
CA ARG A 13 -1.36 -14.20 9.28
C ARG A 13 -2.12 -14.51 10.57
N GLY A 14 -1.86 -15.68 11.17
CA GLY A 14 -2.47 -16.07 12.46
C GLY A 14 -1.92 -15.32 13.68
N LYS A 15 -0.83 -14.57 13.51
CA LYS A 15 -0.09 -13.87 14.57
C LYS A 15 0.08 -12.37 14.29
N ALA A 16 -0.64 -11.84 13.31
CA ALA A 16 -0.42 -10.50 12.76
C ALA A 16 -0.52 -9.41 13.83
N GLN A 17 -1.43 -9.56 14.80
CA GLN A 17 -1.59 -8.60 15.90
C GLN A 17 -0.32 -8.46 16.76
N MET A 18 0.38 -9.56 17.03
CA MET A 18 1.63 -9.51 17.81
C MET A 18 2.72 -8.77 17.04
N MET A 19 2.85 -9.04 15.75
CA MET A 19 3.80 -8.34 14.88
C MET A 19 3.50 -6.84 14.82
N TYR A 20 2.23 -6.45 14.58
CA TYR A 20 1.85 -5.04 14.55
C TYR A 20 2.03 -4.35 15.91
N ALA A 21 1.86 -5.07 17.02
CA ALA A 21 2.16 -4.54 18.36
C ALA A 21 3.65 -4.21 18.51
N GLN A 22 4.54 -5.08 18.01
CA GLN A 22 5.99 -4.82 18.00
C GLN A 22 6.35 -3.63 17.10
N MET A 23 5.79 -3.58 15.88
CA MET A 23 6.00 -2.47 14.93
C MET A 23 5.58 -1.14 15.55
N ARG A 24 4.40 -1.05 16.19
CA ARG A 24 3.92 0.18 16.83
C ARG A 24 4.91 0.80 17.82
N GLN A 25 5.65 -0.04 18.53
CA GLN A 25 6.59 0.39 19.57
C GLN A 25 7.96 0.73 18.99
N ALA A 26 8.48 -0.14 18.10
CA ALA A 26 9.87 -0.06 17.65
C ALA A 26 10.04 0.62 16.27
N ASP A 27 9.09 0.45 15.35
CA ASP A 27 9.18 0.90 13.97
C ASP A 27 7.79 1.23 13.40
N PRO A 28 7.14 2.31 13.89
CA PRO A 28 5.72 2.56 13.66
C PRO A 28 5.38 2.94 12.21
N VAL A 29 6.37 3.42 11.45
CA VAL A 29 6.31 3.76 10.03
C VAL A 29 7.38 2.95 9.31
N HIS A 30 7.02 1.72 8.95
CA HIS A 30 7.96 0.75 8.42
C HIS A 30 7.91 0.68 6.89
N ARG A 31 9.08 0.69 6.24
CA ARG A 31 9.20 0.46 4.79
C ARG A 31 9.59 -0.98 4.51
N ALA A 32 8.77 -1.70 3.74
CA ALA A 32 9.10 -3.01 3.22
C ALA A 32 9.09 -3.02 1.68
N ILE A 33 9.66 -4.06 1.09
CA ILE A 33 9.58 -4.31 -0.36
C ILE A 33 8.57 -5.44 -0.60
N GLY A 34 7.62 -5.21 -1.51
CA GLY A 34 6.62 -6.21 -1.88
C GLY A 34 7.28 -7.41 -2.58
N PRO A 35 6.87 -8.66 -2.26
CA PRO A 35 7.54 -9.86 -2.77
C PRO A 35 7.36 -10.04 -4.28
N ILE A 36 6.22 -9.61 -4.83
CA ILE A 36 5.86 -9.76 -6.25
C ILE A 36 6.28 -8.51 -7.05
N SER A 37 5.69 -7.35 -6.75
CA SER A 37 5.92 -6.12 -7.51
C SER A 37 7.30 -5.49 -7.31
N LYS A 38 8.04 -5.89 -6.27
CA LYS A 38 9.30 -5.25 -5.82
C LYS A 38 9.18 -3.75 -5.51
N ASN A 39 7.96 -3.24 -5.44
CA ASN A 39 7.69 -1.85 -5.07
C ASN A 39 7.82 -1.66 -3.56
N PRO A 40 8.20 -0.46 -3.11
CA PRO A 40 8.17 -0.12 -1.70
C PRO A 40 6.73 0.00 -1.20
N PHE A 41 6.48 -0.56 -0.02
CA PHE A 41 5.26 -0.40 0.76
C PHE A 41 5.58 0.25 2.09
N TRP A 42 4.73 1.17 2.52
CA TRP A 42 4.82 1.82 3.81
C TRP A 42 3.71 1.29 4.73
N PHE A 43 4.09 0.85 5.92
CA PHE A 43 3.19 0.34 6.95
C PHE A 43 3.11 1.35 8.07
N LEU A 44 1.95 1.97 8.22
CA LEU A 44 1.62 2.82 9.35
C LEU A 44 0.89 1.95 10.36
N THR A 45 1.39 1.89 11.60
CA THR A 45 0.86 0.94 12.59
C THR A 45 0.26 1.62 13.82
N ARG A 46 0.56 2.90 14.09
CA ARG A 46 -0.09 3.67 15.15
C ARG A 46 -1.41 4.23 14.65
N TYR A 47 -2.40 4.24 15.54
CA TYR A 47 -3.75 4.70 15.22
C TYR A 47 -3.77 6.14 14.68
N GLU A 48 -3.05 7.05 15.35
CA GLU A 48 -2.98 8.46 14.98
C GLU A 48 -2.37 8.67 13.59
N ASP A 49 -1.27 7.96 13.28
CA ASP A 49 -0.62 7.99 11.97
C ASP A 49 -1.58 7.52 10.88
N CYS A 50 -2.30 6.42 11.11
CA CYS A 50 -3.29 5.90 10.17
C CYS A 50 -4.44 6.90 9.94
N VAL A 51 -5.01 7.46 11.01
CA VAL A 51 -6.14 8.41 10.90
C VAL A 51 -5.71 9.70 10.20
N ASN A 52 -4.55 10.23 10.54
CA ASN A 52 -4.03 11.45 9.91
C ASN A 52 -3.73 11.19 8.42
N PHE A 53 -3.12 10.05 8.09
CA PHE A 53 -2.86 9.66 6.71
C PHE A 53 -4.14 9.51 5.89
N LEU A 54 -5.16 8.83 6.42
CA LEU A 54 -6.43 8.61 5.73
C LEU A 54 -7.23 9.90 5.49
N LYS A 55 -7.02 10.95 6.31
CA LYS A 55 -7.68 12.25 6.16
C LYS A 55 -6.94 13.19 5.21
N ASP A 56 -5.68 12.90 4.91
CA ASP A 56 -4.81 13.76 4.12
C ASP A 56 -5.08 13.57 2.63
N GLN A 57 -5.65 14.62 2.02
CA GLN A 57 -6.08 14.64 0.62
C GLN A 57 -4.94 14.52 -0.41
N ARG A 58 -3.67 14.57 0.04
CA ARG A 58 -2.52 14.26 -0.82
C ARG A 58 -2.41 12.77 -1.12
N PHE A 59 -3.04 11.92 -0.31
CA PHE A 59 -3.08 10.47 -0.50
C PHE A 59 -4.49 10.05 -0.91
N GLY A 60 -4.59 9.27 -1.97
CA GLY A 60 -5.88 8.85 -2.50
C GLY A 60 -5.75 7.79 -3.58
N LYS A 61 -6.89 7.30 -4.08
CA LYS A 61 -6.96 6.31 -5.15
C LYS A 61 -6.64 6.88 -6.53
N GLU A 62 -6.75 8.20 -6.70
CA GLU A 62 -6.43 8.93 -7.93
C GLU A 62 -4.93 9.16 -8.08
N ILE A 63 -4.18 8.08 -8.27
CA ILE A 63 -2.71 8.09 -8.20
C ILE A 63 -2.11 8.93 -9.33
N HIS A 64 -2.70 8.90 -10.52
CA HIS A 64 -2.26 9.71 -11.68
C HIS A 64 -2.54 11.21 -11.50
N HIS A 65 -3.48 11.59 -10.65
CA HIS A 65 -3.71 12.99 -10.29
C HIS A 65 -2.76 13.45 -9.17
N SER A 66 -2.44 12.56 -8.23
CA SER A 66 -1.72 12.91 -6.99
C SER A 66 -0.20 12.80 -7.11
N LEU A 67 0.32 12.06 -8.10
CA LEU A 67 1.74 11.89 -8.35
C LEU A 67 2.18 12.57 -9.65
N PRO A 68 3.45 13.02 -9.74
CA PRO A 68 4.06 13.36 -11.02
C PRO A 68 3.90 12.22 -12.04
N PRO A 69 3.62 12.52 -13.33
CA PRO A 69 3.35 11.49 -14.34
C PRO A 69 4.42 10.40 -14.44
N GLU A 70 5.69 10.77 -14.27
CA GLU A 70 6.82 9.85 -14.34
C GLU A 70 6.80 8.84 -13.19
N LEU A 71 6.40 9.29 -11.99
CA LEU A 71 6.27 8.42 -10.82
C LEU A 71 4.99 7.59 -10.88
N ALA A 72 3.88 8.19 -11.32
CA ALA A 72 2.63 7.48 -11.53
C ALA A 72 2.84 6.31 -12.51
N ASN A 73 3.40 6.57 -13.69
CA ASN A 73 3.63 5.54 -14.71
C ASN A 73 4.65 4.48 -14.27
N ARG A 74 5.61 4.83 -13.40
CA ARG A 74 6.58 3.87 -12.85
C ARG A 74 5.92 2.86 -11.91
N TYR A 75 5.03 3.34 -11.03
CA TYR A 75 4.44 2.50 -9.98
C TYR A 75 3.10 1.89 -10.39
N PHE A 76 2.36 2.58 -11.25
CA PHE A 76 1.03 2.27 -11.77
C PHE A 76 1.04 2.57 -13.27
N PRO A 77 1.70 1.72 -14.08
CA PRO A 77 1.71 1.92 -15.53
C PRO A 77 0.26 1.86 -16.05
N PRO A 78 -0.07 2.67 -17.08
CA PRO A 78 -1.37 2.56 -17.74
C PRO A 78 -1.61 1.12 -18.21
N PRO A 79 -2.86 0.64 -18.15
CA PRO A 79 -3.19 -0.73 -18.54
C PRO A 79 -2.74 -0.99 -19.98
N ASP A 80 -2.19 -2.19 -20.21
CA ASP A 80 -1.84 -2.65 -21.54
C ASP A 80 -3.13 -2.73 -22.38
N PRO A 81 -3.21 -2.07 -23.56
CA PRO A 81 -4.39 -2.13 -24.41
C PRO A 81 -4.76 -3.56 -24.85
N ASP A 82 -3.80 -4.50 -24.82
CA ASP A 82 -4.03 -5.92 -25.13
C ASP A 82 -4.36 -6.77 -23.88
N ASP A 83 -4.46 -6.16 -22.69
CA ASP A 83 -4.83 -6.87 -21.46
C ASP A 83 -6.32 -7.24 -21.45
N ILE A 84 -6.57 -8.51 -21.74
CA ILE A 84 -7.91 -9.12 -21.70
C ILE A 84 -8.60 -9.02 -20.33
N PHE A 85 -7.86 -8.77 -19.24
CA PHE A 85 -8.41 -8.57 -17.90
C PHE A 85 -8.63 -7.09 -17.54
N ALA A 86 -8.31 -6.14 -18.43
CA ALA A 86 -8.51 -4.71 -18.17
C ALA A 86 -9.96 -4.38 -17.79
N VAL A 87 -10.94 -5.09 -18.36
CA VAL A 87 -12.38 -4.94 -18.05
C VAL A 87 -12.71 -5.31 -16.59
N VAL A 88 -11.97 -6.23 -15.97
CA VAL A 88 -12.20 -6.65 -14.57
C VAL A 88 -11.92 -5.50 -13.59
N ASN A 89 -11.04 -4.56 -13.94
CA ASN A 89 -10.72 -3.41 -13.10
C ASN A 89 -11.85 -2.36 -13.05
N TYR A 90 -12.83 -2.43 -13.95
CA TYR A 90 -14.03 -1.58 -13.97
C TYR A 90 -15.16 -2.15 -13.09
N HIS A 91 -14.86 -2.43 -11.81
CA HIS A 91 -15.88 -2.88 -10.85
C HIS A 91 -16.29 -1.76 -9.90
N LEU A 92 -17.53 -1.82 -9.38
CA LEU A 92 -18.12 -0.78 -8.54
C LEU A 92 -17.25 -0.39 -7.33
N LEU A 93 -16.51 -1.33 -6.73
CA LEU A 93 -15.60 -1.04 -5.60
C LEU A 93 -14.46 -0.05 -5.93
N ASN A 94 -14.12 0.13 -7.21
CA ASN A 94 -13.10 1.08 -7.68
C ASN A 94 -13.71 2.41 -8.16
N MET A 95 -15.04 2.47 -8.37
CA MET A 95 -15.72 3.67 -8.89
C MET A 95 -16.43 4.48 -7.80
N ASP A 96 -16.43 4.01 -6.56
CA ASP A 96 -16.96 4.78 -5.43
C ASP A 96 -16.11 6.03 -5.17
N ALA A 97 -16.79 7.15 -4.97
CA ALA A 97 -16.16 8.42 -4.63
C ALA A 97 -15.31 8.30 -3.33
N PRO A 98 -14.22 9.07 -3.21
CA PRO A 98 -13.34 9.05 -2.04
C PRO A 98 -14.04 9.45 -0.74
#